data_AF-A0A352Q5Q2-F1
#
_entry.id   AF-A0A352Q5Q2-F1
#
_cell.length_a   1.000
_cell.length_b   1.000
_cell.length_c   1.000
_cell.angle_alpha   90.00
_cell.angle_beta   90.00
_cell.angle_gamma   90.00
#
_symmetry.space_group_name_H-M   'P 1'
#
loop_
_entity.id
_entity.type
_entity.pdbx_description
1 polymer ?
#
loop_
_entity_poly.entity_id
_entity_poly.type
_entity_poly.pdbx_seq_one_letter_code
_entity_poly.pdbx_strand_id
1 'polypeptide(L)'
;MLQVLFGSKGFVFRVVSLRPVPNCRAFSLVELLIVVAILGLLTAIAYPAYRDYVDRTDVYQASQDIAVISASVLSYKAGRGKFPDSLAQIGMSMDDPWGNPYRYLRIDGATKSGKGKARKDKNLVPINSDFDLYSAGKDGATVGPLTAKPSHDDIVRANNGGFIGLAINY
;
A
#
# COMPACT_ATOMS: atom_id res chain seq x y z
N MET A 1 -42.22 35.89 6.10
CA MET A 1 -42.11 36.87 7.19
C MET A 1 -43.37 37.74 7.15
N LEU A 2 -44.19 37.66 8.19
CA LEU A 2 -45.46 38.39 8.29
C LEU A 2 -45.14 39.85 8.66
N GLN A 3 -45.52 40.85 7.86
CA GLN A 3 -45.47 42.25 8.28
C GLN A 3 -46.87 42.75 8.60
N VAL A 4 -47.09 43.12 9.85
CA VAL A 4 -48.31 43.75 10.35
C VAL A 4 -48.09 45.26 10.34
N LEU A 5 -48.86 46.00 9.53
CA LEU A 5 -48.87 47.46 9.54
C LEU A 5 -50.17 47.93 10.20
N PHE A 6 -50.05 48.66 11.31
CA PHE A 6 -51.17 49.20 12.07
C PHE A 6 -51.60 50.56 11.51
N GLY A 7 -52.85 50.66 11.03
CA GLY A 7 -53.48 51.90 10.59
C GLY A 7 -54.77 52.19 11.37
N SER A 8 -55.04 53.46 11.65
CA SER A 8 -56.10 53.99 12.54
C SER A 8 -57.56 53.66 12.17
N LYS A 9 -57.83 52.82 11.16
CA LYS A 9 -59.19 52.50 10.71
C LYS A 9 -59.27 51.03 10.25
N GLY A 10 -59.51 50.13 11.20
CA GLY A 10 -59.86 48.73 10.92
C GLY A 10 -58.69 47.82 10.52
N PHE A 11 -58.79 46.55 10.90
CA PHE A 11 -57.78 45.52 10.66
C PHE A 11 -57.90 44.99 9.22
N VAL A 12 -56.99 45.41 8.32
CA VAL A 12 -56.96 44.92 6.93
C VAL A 12 -55.96 43.77 6.83
N PHE A 13 -56.46 42.53 6.72
CA PHE A 13 -55.62 41.37 6.39
C PHE A 13 -55.25 41.42 4.90
N ARG A 14 -54.02 41.81 4.59
CA ARG A 14 -53.47 41.67 3.22
C ARG A 14 -52.90 40.27 3.07
N VAL A 15 -53.60 39.41 2.32
CA VAL A 15 -53.08 38.11 1.90
C VAL A 15 -51.87 38.35 0.99
N VAL A 16 -50.67 38.04 1.49
CA VAL A 16 -49.45 38.06 0.66
C VAL A 16 -49.49 36.80 -0.21
N SER A 17 -49.81 36.98 -1.50
CA SER A 17 -49.73 35.91 -2.50
C SER A 17 -48.28 35.42 -2.63
N LEU A 18 -48.03 34.15 -2.29
CA LEU A 18 -46.73 33.52 -2.54
C LEU A 18 -46.54 33.40 -4.05
N ARG A 19 -45.45 33.99 -4.57
CA ARG A 19 -45.11 33.85 -5.99
C ARG A 19 -44.80 32.37 -6.27
N PRO A 20 -45.33 31.78 -7.36
CA PRO A 20 -44.96 30.43 -7.75
C PRO A 20 -43.44 30.39 -8.01
N VAL A 21 -42.77 29.46 -7.34
CA VAL A 21 -41.35 29.19 -7.60
C VAL A 21 -41.28 28.68 -9.05
N PRO A 22 -40.41 29.24 -9.92
CA PRO A 22 -40.26 28.72 -11.27
C PRO A 22 -39.98 27.22 -11.22
N ASN A 23 -40.60 26.47 -12.13
CA ASN A 23 -40.52 25.02 -12.15
C ASN A 23 -39.05 24.59 -12.30
N CYS A 24 -38.42 24.19 -11.20
CA CYS A 24 -37.06 23.64 -11.22
C CYS A 24 -37.14 22.31 -11.97
N ARG A 25 -36.51 22.25 -13.15
CA ARG A 25 -36.38 21.00 -13.92
C ARG A 25 -35.55 20.02 -13.08
N ALA A 26 -36.21 19.04 -12.48
CA ALA A 26 -35.54 17.90 -11.86
C ALA A 26 -35.02 16.95 -12.95
N PHE A 27 -33.94 16.23 -12.66
CA PHE A 27 -33.40 15.18 -13.54
C PHE A 27 -34.45 14.10 -13.80
N SER A 28 -34.51 13.61 -15.04
CA SER A 28 -35.33 12.47 -15.41
C SER A 28 -34.68 11.15 -14.94
N LEU A 29 -35.50 10.13 -14.73
CA LEU A 29 -35.01 8.78 -14.41
C LEU A 29 -34.12 8.23 -15.54
N VAL A 30 -34.45 8.56 -16.79
CA VAL A 30 -33.69 8.11 -17.96
C VAL A 30 -32.29 8.74 -17.99
N GLU A 31 -32.16 10.03 -17.66
CA GLU A 31 -30.86 10.70 -17.57
C GLU A 31 -29.98 10.05 -16.50
N LEU A 32 -30.55 9.75 -15.33
CA LEU A 32 -29.80 9.08 -14.26
C LEU A 32 -29.35 7.67 -14.68
N LEU A 33 -30.21 6.91 -15.37
CA LEU A 33 -29.87 5.57 -15.86
C LEU A 33 -28.70 5.60 -16.85
N ILE A 34 -28.69 6.55 -17.79
CA ILE A 34 -27.60 6.69 -18.76
C ILE A 34 -26.31 7.10 -18.05
N VAL A 35 -26.36 8.02 -17.08
CA VAL A 35 -25.18 8.45 -16.32
C VAL A 35 -24.58 7.28 -15.54
N VAL A 36 -25.39 6.49 -14.84
CA VAL A 36 -24.90 5.33 -14.08
C VAL A 36 -24.36 4.26 -15.02
N ALA A 37 -24.97 4.05 -16.20
CA ALA A 37 -24.46 3.12 -17.20
C ALA A 37 -23.06 3.52 -17.71
N ILE A 38 -22.85 4.81 -18.02
CA ILE A 38 -21.54 5.33 -18.45
C ILE A 38 -20.52 5.22 -17.30
N LEU A 39 -20.89 5.60 -16.07
CA LEU A 39 -20.01 5.48 -14.91
C LEU A 39 -19.61 4.03 -14.63
N GLY A 40 -20.54 3.07 -14.79
CA GLY A 40 -20.25 1.66 -14.66
C GLY A 40 -19.21 1.18 -15.67
N LEU A 41 -19.36 1.60 -16.94
CA LEU A 41 -18.40 1.27 -18.01
C LEU A 41 -17.00 1.85 -17.72
N LEU A 42 -16.93 3.12 -17.32
CA LEU A 42 -15.65 3.77 -16.99
C LEU A 42 -14.99 3.08 -15.80
N THR A 43 -15.75 2.80 -14.74
CA THR A 43 -15.23 2.18 -13.51
C THR A 43 -14.70 0.77 -13.78
N ALA A 44 -15.36 -0.01 -14.64
CA ALA A 44 -14.93 -1.36 -15.00
C ALA A 44 -13.50 -1.40 -15.59
N ILE A 45 -13.09 -0.36 -16.32
CA ILE A 45 -11.75 -0.25 -16.91
C ILE A 45 -10.80 0.50 -15.97
N ALA A 46 -11.25 1.60 -15.37
CA ALA A 46 -10.42 2.47 -14.55
C ALA A 46 -9.96 1.81 -13.25
N TYR A 47 -10.82 1.01 -12.61
CA TYR A 47 -10.53 0.41 -11.31
C TYR A 47 -9.37 -0.60 -11.32
N PRO A 48 -9.36 -1.64 -12.19
CA PRO A 48 -8.23 -2.56 -12.24
C PRO A 48 -6.93 -1.86 -12.65
N ALA A 49 -6.99 -0.92 -13.61
CA ALA A 49 -5.81 -0.17 -14.05
C ALA A 49 -5.20 0.68 -12.92
N TYR A 50 -6.03 1.34 -12.10
CA TYR A 50 -5.56 2.08 -10.94
C TYR A 50 -4.93 1.18 -9.88
N ARG A 51 -5.54 0.02 -9.60
CA ARG A 51 -4.99 -0.96 -8.65
C ARG A 51 -3.62 -1.49 -9.10
N ASP A 52 -3.49 -1.86 -10.36
CA ASP A 52 -2.21 -2.34 -10.92
C ASP A 52 -1.11 -1.26 -10.85
N TYR A 53 -1.48 0.01 -11.01
CA TYR A 53 -0.56 1.12 -10.85
C TYR A 53 -0.07 1.24 -9.40
N VAL A 54 -0.98 1.25 -8.42
CA VAL A 54 -0.65 1.32 -7.00
C VAL A 54 0.21 0.12 -6.58
N ASP A 55 -0.14 -1.09 -7.01
CA ASP A 55 0.63 -2.29 -6.67
C ASP A 55 2.09 -2.20 -7.18
N ARG A 56 2.30 -1.63 -8.38
CA ARG A 56 3.67 -1.41 -8.91
C ARG A 56 4.42 -0.33 -8.13
N THR A 57 3.74 0.73 -7.70
CA THR A 57 4.38 1.78 -6.88
C THR A 57 4.76 1.25 -5.51
N ASP A 58 3.93 0.40 -4.91
CA ASP A 58 4.20 -0.23 -3.62
C ASP A 58 5.42 -1.15 -3.72
N VAL A 59 5.48 -2.02 -4.73
CA VAL A 59 6.66 -2.89 -4.98
C VAL A 59 7.93 -2.06 -5.20
N TYR A 60 7.84 -0.95 -5.95
CA TYR A 60 8.97 -0.06 -6.18
C TYR A 60 9.44 0.60 -4.87
N GLN A 61 8.51 1.13 -4.07
CA GLN A 61 8.83 1.73 -2.77
C GLN A 61 9.48 0.71 -1.83
N ALA A 62 8.91 -0.50 -1.72
CA ALA A 62 9.47 -1.55 -0.89
C ALA A 62 10.89 -1.94 -1.31
N SER A 63 11.16 -1.93 -2.62
CA SER A 63 12.50 -2.17 -3.15
C SER A 63 13.50 -1.06 -2.76
N GLN A 64 13.06 0.21 -2.77
CA GLN A 64 13.90 1.32 -2.32
C GLN A 64 14.18 1.27 -0.82
N ASP A 65 13.16 1.00 -0.02
CA ASP A 65 13.29 0.87 1.44
C ASP A 65 14.28 -0.26 1.79
N ILE A 66 14.18 -1.41 1.13
CA ILE A 66 15.13 -2.53 1.30
C ILE A 66 16.56 -2.09 0.95
N ALA A 67 16.76 -1.28 -0.09
CA ALA A 67 18.08 -0.74 -0.44
C ALA A 67 18.63 0.16 0.67
N VAL A 68 17.79 1.05 1.22
CA VAL A 68 18.16 1.96 2.33
C VAL A 68 18.48 1.20 3.61
N ILE A 69 17.65 0.22 3.98
CA ILE A 69 17.87 -0.64 5.15
C ILE A 69 19.16 -1.46 4.95
N SER A 70 19.36 -2.06 3.78
CA SER A 70 20.57 -2.82 3.43
C SER A 70 21.83 -1.97 3.60
N ALA A 71 21.85 -0.75 3.08
CA ALA A 71 22.98 0.17 3.22
C ALA A 71 23.29 0.48 4.70
N SER A 72 22.26 0.62 5.53
CA SER A 72 22.41 0.90 6.96
C SER A 72 22.93 -0.31 7.74
N VAL A 73 22.44 -1.51 7.41
CA VAL A 73 22.96 -2.79 7.95
C VAL A 73 24.44 -2.98 7.60
N LEU A 74 24.82 -2.71 6.34
CA LEU A 74 26.21 -2.81 5.89
C LEU A 74 27.12 -1.76 6.57
N SER A 75 26.63 -0.52 6.70
CA SER A 75 27.35 0.56 7.41
C SER A 75 27.58 0.21 8.88
N TYR A 76 26.58 -0.40 9.53
CA TYR A 76 26.72 -0.90 10.90
C TYR A 76 27.81 -1.97 11.00
N LYS A 77 27.84 -2.94 10.08
CA LYS A 77 28.89 -3.96 10.04
C LYS A 77 30.27 -3.36 9.82
N ALA A 78 30.40 -2.38 8.92
CA ALA A 78 31.68 -1.70 8.68
C ALA A 78 32.22 -1.01 9.95
N GLY A 79 31.35 -0.40 10.75
CA GLY A 79 31.75 0.29 11.99
C GLY A 79 31.93 -0.62 13.21
N ARG A 80 31.21 -1.75 13.30
CA ARG A 80 31.17 -2.61 14.50
C ARG A 80 31.81 -3.99 14.29
N GLY A 81 32.22 -4.33 13.06
CA GLY A 81 32.78 -5.63 12.69
C GLY A 81 31.78 -6.79 12.64
N LYS A 82 30.51 -6.55 12.99
CA LYS A 82 29.43 -7.55 12.98
C LYS A 82 28.13 -6.95 12.47
N PHE A 83 27.30 -7.77 11.81
CA PHE A 83 25.94 -7.38 11.48
C PHE A 83 25.08 -7.17 12.73
N PRO A 84 24.06 -6.30 12.67
CA PRO A 84 23.14 -6.09 13.77
C PRO A 84 22.33 -7.37 14.05
N ASP A 85 21.88 -7.54 15.28
CA ASP A 85 21.03 -8.65 15.70
C ASP A 85 19.57 -8.43 15.27
N SER A 86 19.16 -7.18 15.07
CA SER A 86 17.84 -6.80 14.54
C SER A 86 17.87 -5.43 13.85
N LEU A 87 16.85 -5.12 13.05
CA LEU A 87 16.71 -3.79 12.45
C LEU A 87 16.45 -2.70 13.51
N ALA A 88 15.75 -3.04 14.60
CA ALA A 88 15.49 -2.13 15.71
C ALA A 88 16.80 -1.65 16.38
N GLN A 89 17.85 -2.47 16.42
CA GLN A 89 19.15 -2.09 16.96
C GLN A 89 19.80 -0.91 16.22
N ILE A 90 19.49 -0.76 14.93
CA ILE A 90 20.01 0.32 14.08
C ILE A 90 18.95 1.39 13.79
N GLY A 91 17.83 1.39 14.50
CA GLY A 91 16.74 2.35 14.32
C GLY A 91 15.93 2.18 13.04
N MET A 92 16.04 1.04 12.36
CA MET A 92 15.34 0.75 11.09
C MET A 92 14.06 -0.06 11.32
N SER A 93 13.17 0.43 12.18
CA SER A 93 11.84 -0.18 12.38
C SER A 93 10.82 0.57 11.54
N MET A 94 10.71 0.21 10.27
CA MET A 94 9.74 0.76 9.33
C MET A 94 8.81 -0.34 8.81
N ASP A 95 7.61 0.05 8.43
CA ASP A 95 6.63 -0.82 7.79
C ASP A 95 6.75 -0.67 6.27
N ASP A 96 6.48 -1.75 5.56
CA ASP A 96 6.35 -1.77 4.12
C ASP A 96 5.04 -1.10 3.66
N PRO A 97 4.84 -0.86 2.35
CA PRO A 97 3.64 -0.17 1.84
C PRO A 97 2.32 -0.86 2.18
N TRP A 98 2.34 -2.15 2.53
CA TRP A 98 1.15 -2.90 2.94
C TRP A 98 0.95 -2.93 4.47
N GLY A 99 1.79 -2.21 5.21
CA GLY A 99 1.72 -2.09 6.67
C GLY A 99 2.34 -3.25 7.44
N ASN A 100 3.14 -4.09 6.78
CA ASN A 100 3.86 -5.18 7.42
C ASN A 100 5.29 -4.76 7.74
N PRO A 101 5.91 -5.22 8.85
CA PRO A 101 7.29 -4.90 9.14
C PRO A 101 8.24 -5.62 8.17
N TYR A 102 9.31 -4.92 7.75
CA TYR A 102 10.41 -5.58 7.03
C TYR A 102 11.06 -6.67 7.88
N ARG A 103 11.36 -7.80 7.24
CA ARG A 103 11.90 -9.00 7.89
C ARG A 103 13.39 -9.10 7.65
N TYR A 104 14.14 -9.30 8.72
CA TYR A 104 15.59 -9.41 8.72
C TYR A 104 16.05 -10.69 9.41
N LEU A 105 17.03 -11.37 8.82
CA LEU A 105 17.70 -12.52 9.41
C LEU A 105 19.19 -12.43 9.19
N ARG A 106 19.98 -12.33 10.27
CA ARG A 106 21.44 -12.46 10.19
C ARG A 106 21.82 -13.92 9.88
N ILE A 107 22.50 -14.16 8.76
CA ILE A 107 22.97 -15.49 8.33
C ILE A 107 24.45 -15.70 8.69
N ASP A 108 25.25 -14.64 8.59
CA ASP A 108 26.65 -14.62 8.97
C ASP A 108 26.81 -14.98 10.46
N GLY A 109 27.69 -15.95 10.73
CA GLY A 109 27.86 -16.49 12.08
C GLY A 109 26.66 -17.28 12.65
N ALA A 110 25.60 -17.51 11.88
CA ALA A 110 24.44 -18.27 12.35
C ALA A 110 24.74 -19.78 12.44
N THR A 111 24.13 -20.44 13.44
CA THR A 111 24.15 -21.90 13.57
C THR A 111 23.43 -22.57 12.39
N LYS A 112 23.61 -23.88 12.20
CA LYS A 112 22.90 -24.64 11.15
C LYS A 112 21.37 -24.45 11.20
N SER A 113 20.80 -24.35 12.40
CA SER A 113 19.37 -24.08 12.60
C SER A 113 18.99 -22.66 12.14
N GLY A 114 19.82 -21.66 12.42
CA GLY A 114 19.62 -20.28 11.94
C GLY A 114 19.69 -20.18 10.40
N LYS A 115 20.71 -20.81 9.79
CA LYS A 115 20.83 -20.88 8.33
C LYS A 115 19.68 -21.64 7.65
N GLY A 116 19.07 -22.60 8.35
CA GLY A 116 17.90 -23.32 7.86
C GLY A 116 16.68 -22.44 7.58
N LYS A 117 16.59 -21.28 8.26
CA LYS A 117 15.53 -20.27 8.11
C LYS A 117 15.79 -19.28 6.97
N ALA A 118 16.97 -19.31 6.36
CA ALA A 118 17.29 -18.44 5.25
C ALA A 118 16.34 -18.67 4.07
N ARG A 119 16.11 -17.61 3.31
CA ARG A 119 15.39 -17.65 2.04
C ARG A 119 16.22 -18.40 1.01
N LYS A 120 15.56 -19.19 0.16
CA LYS A 120 16.22 -20.17 -0.71
C LYS A 120 15.79 -20.05 -2.16
N ASP A 121 16.73 -20.34 -3.05
CA ASP A 121 16.48 -20.45 -4.47
C ASP A 121 15.74 -21.75 -4.85
N LYS A 122 15.60 -21.99 -6.16
CA LYS A 122 15.00 -23.21 -6.73
C LYS A 122 15.73 -24.51 -6.35
N ASN A 123 17.00 -24.43 -6.00
CA ASN A 123 17.84 -25.56 -5.59
C ASN A 123 17.87 -25.73 -4.06
N LEU A 124 17.04 -24.98 -3.34
CA LEU A 124 17.00 -24.94 -1.87
C LEU A 124 18.29 -24.41 -1.22
N VAL A 125 19.09 -23.65 -1.97
CA VAL A 125 20.31 -23.02 -1.49
C VAL A 125 19.98 -21.61 -0.99
N PRO A 126 20.52 -21.18 0.17
CA PRO A 126 20.34 -19.81 0.65
C PRO A 126 20.71 -18.77 -0.42
N ILE A 127 19.84 -17.79 -0.64
CA ILE A 127 20.05 -16.74 -1.66
C ILE A 127 21.07 -15.68 -1.24
N ASN A 128 21.36 -15.61 0.07
CA ASN A 128 22.34 -14.73 0.68
C ASN A 128 23.24 -15.54 1.63
N SER A 129 24.48 -15.09 1.79
CA SER A 129 25.42 -15.57 2.81
C SER A 129 25.59 -14.61 3.98
N ASP A 130 25.20 -13.34 3.81
CA ASP A 130 25.34 -12.29 4.80
C ASP A 130 24.12 -12.17 5.72
N PHE A 131 22.99 -11.73 5.18
CA PHE A 131 21.72 -11.58 5.86
C PHE A 131 20.58 -11.60 4.84
N ASP A 132 19.41 -12.07 5.27
CA ASP A 132 18.18 -11.84 4.51
C ASP A 132 17.52 -10.54 4.95
N LEU A 133 16.94 -9.85 3.97
CA LEU A 133 16.12 -8.67 4.15
C LEU A 133 15.01 -8.69 3.09
N TYR A 134 13.76 -8.65 3.51
CA TYR A 134 12.62 -8.74 2.62
C TYR A 134 11.33 -8.16 3.21
N SER A 135 10.39 -7.81 2.35
CA SER A 135 8.97 -7.61 2.68
C SER A 135 8.19 -8.87 2.30
N ALA A 136 7.14 -9.20 3.06
CA ALA A 136 6.26 -10.33 2.80
C ALA A 136 5.19 -10.02 1.71
N GLY A 137 5.35 -8.91 0.99
CA GLY A 137 4.43 -8.53 -0.07
C GLY A 137 3.04 -8.13 0.43
N LYS A 138 2.11 -8.13 -0.51
CA LYS A 138 0.74 -7.63 -0.33
C LYS A 138 -0.14 -8.58 0.47
N ASP A 139 0.10 -9.89 0.34
CA ASP A 139 -0.69 -10.90 1.05
C ASP A 139 -0.14 -11.21 2.46
N GLY A 140 1.12 -10.85 2.74
CA GLY A 140 1.81 -11.07 4.01
C GLY A 140 2.15 -12.53 4.30
N ALA A 141 1.74 -13.45 3.44
CA ALA A 141 2.11 -14.86 3.48
C ALA A 141 3.51 -14.98 2.89
N THR A 142 4.33 -15.88 3.44
CA THR A 142 5.70 -16.06 2.95
C THR A 142 6.33 -17.33 3.51
N VAL A 143 7.16 -18.00 2.72
CA VAL A 143 7.91 -19.20 3.11
C VAL A 143 9.33 -19.17 2.53
N GLY A 144 10.30 -19.84 3.18
CA GLY A 144 11.72 -19.72 2.82
C GLY A 144 12.05 -19.86 1.31
N PRO A 145 11.60 -20.90 0.60
CA PRO A 145 11.86 -21.04 -0.84
C PRO A 145 11.10 -19.98 -1.67
N LEU A 146 11.83 -19.24 -2.52
CA LEU A 146 11.24 -18.22 -3.40
C LEU A 146 10.35 -18.82 -4.50
N THR A 147 10.57 -20.10 -4.85
CA THR A 147 9.76 -20.79 -5.85
C THR A 147 8.35 -21.13 -5.37
N ALA A 148 8.09 -21.10 -4.07
CA ALA A 148 6.79 -21.40 -3.50
C ALA A 148 5.81 -20.25 -3.77
N LYS A 149 4.57 -20.58 -4.14
CA LYS A 149 3.52 -19.60 -4.48
C LYS A 149 3.31 -18.50 -3.42
N PRO A 150 3.31 -18.80 -2.10
CA PRO A 150 3.18 -17.76 -1.08
C PRO A 150 4.36 -16.79 -0.99
N SER A 151 5.43 -17.00 -1.75
CA SER A 151 6.62 -16.14 -1.71
C SER A 151 6.82 -15.39 -3.02
N HIS A 152 5.90 -15.48 -3.98
CA HIS A 152 6.07 -14.89 -5.30
C HIS A 152 5.93 -13.36 -5.30
N ASP A 153 5.11 -12.82 -4.40
CA ASP A 153 4.91 -11.38 -4.20
C ASP A 153 5.84 -10.76 -3.16
N ASP A 154 6.68 -11.56 -2.49
CA ASP A 154 7.73 -11.06 -1.61
C ASP A 154 8.68 -10.12 -2.38
N ILE A 155 9.15 -9.06 -1.72
CA ILE A 155 10.22 -8.20 -2.25
C ILE A 155 11.47 -8.53 -1.47
N VAL A 156 12.49 -9.02 -2.15
CA VAL A 156 13.67 -9.63 -1.53
C VAL A 156 14.95 -8.93 -1.95
N ARG A 157 15.87 -8.79 -1.00
CA ARG A 157 17.29 -8.62 -1.29
C ARG A 157 17.91 -10.00 -1.52
N ALA A 158 18.59 -10.20 -2.64
CA ALA A 158 19.22 -11.47 -2.98
C ALA A 158 20.63 -11.27 -3.57
N ASN A 159 21.39 -12.36 -3.72
CA ASN A 159 22.76 -12.36 -4.20
C ASN A 159 23.66 -11.36 -3.44
N ASN A 160 23.54 -11.35 -2.10
CA ASN A 160 24.26 -10.44 -1.21
C ASN A 160 24.11 -8.95 -1.62
N GLY A 161 22.93 -8.57 -2.10
CA GLY A 161 22.60 -7.19 -2.50
C GLY A 161 22.77 -6.91 -3.99
N GLY A 162 23.17 -7.90 -4.80
CA GLY A 162 23.20 -7.78 -6.26
C GLY A 162 21.81 -7.75 -6.91
N PHE A 163 20.76 -8.11 -6.17
CA PHE A 163 19.37 -8.05 -6.61
C PHE A 163 18.48 -7.49 -5.49
N ILE A 164 17.56 -6.60 -5.86
CA ILE A 164 16.43 -6.16 -5.01
C ILE A 164 15.19 -6.07 -5.90
N GLY A 165 14.14 -6.81 -5.56
CA GLY A 165 12.89 -6.80 -6.32
C GLY A 165 11.98 -7.97 -5.96
N LEU A 166 10.95 -8.19 -6.78
CA LEU A 166 10.02 -9.31 -6.61
C LEU A 166 10.74 -10.65 -6.65
N ALA A 167 10.43 -11.51 -5.68
CA ALA A 167 11.01 -12.83 -5.53
C ALA A 167 10.75 -13.76 -6.73
N ILE A 168 9.61 -13.63 -7.41
CA ILE A 168 9.32 -14.39 -8.63
C ILE A 168 10.26 -14.05 -9.80
N ASN A 169 10.93 -12.88 -9.75
CA ASN A 169 11.84 -12.42 -10.80
C ASN A 169 13.32 -12.72 -10.50
N TYR A 170 13.62 -13.44 -9.41
CA TYR A 170 14.97 -13.86 -9.03
C TYR A 170 15.24 -15.32 -9.44
#